data_AF-A0A1I2APT9-F1
#
_entry.id   AF-A0A1I2APT9-F1
#
_cell.length_a   1.000
_cell.length_b   1.000
_cell.length_c   1.000
_cell.angle_alpha   90.00
_cell.angle_beta   90.00
_cell.angle_gamma   90.00
#
_symmetry.space_group_name_H-M   'P 1'
#
loop_
_entity.id
_entity.type
_entity.pdbx_description
1 polymer ?
#
loop_
_entity_poly.entity_id
_entity_poly.type
_entity_poly.pdbx_seq_one_letter_code
_entity_poly.pdbx_strand_id
1 'polypeptide(L)'
;MATGNARPDSDIDLGILAQTPLSADFKLQLMQTIGAEFGRPVDIVDLYRVPEPITGLAFKGVRLIGDNTTYANLLTRHLLNVADFLPLHQRILTERRNRWIK
;
A
#
# COMPACT_ATOMS: atom_id res chain seq x y z
N MET A 1 8.33 -11.44 -7.38
CA MET A 1 8.15 -10.90 -6.01
C MET A 1 8.90 -9.59 -5.90
N ALA A 2 8.25 -8.52 -5.44
CA ALA A 2 8.76 -7.14 -5.57
C ALA A 2 10.14 -6.91 -4.92
N THR A 3 10.44 -7.58 -3.82
CA THR A 3 11.71 -7.42 -3.07
C THR A 3 12.59 -8.67 -3.09
N GLY A 4 12.21 -9.72 -3.82
CA GLY A 4 12.98 -10.97 -3.93
C GLY A 4 12.99 -11.87 -2.68
N ASN A 5 12.45 -11.44 -1.53
CA ASN A 5 12.52 -12.15 -0.25
C ASN A 5 11.31 -13.07 0.01
N ALA A 6 10.75 -13.64 -1.05
CA ALA A 6 9.55 -14.49 -0.96
C ALA A 6 9.84 -15.77 -0.18
N ARG A 7 9.01 -16.10 0.80
CA ARG A 7 8.96 -17.44 1.38
C ARG A 7 7.84 -18.27 0.74
N PRO A 8 7.86 -19.61 0.86
CA PRO A 8 6.80 -20.47 0.34
C PRO A 8 5.42 -20.13 0.90
N ASP A 9 5.36 -19.65 2.15
CA ASP A 9 4.15 -19.27 2.88
C ASP A 9 3.75 -17.79 2.71
N SER A 10 4.46 -17.02 1.87
CA SER A 10 4.13 -15.59 1.71
C SER A 10 2.84 -15.40 0.91
N ASP A 11 2.09 -14.35 1.26
CA ASP A 11 0.92 -13.92 0.50
C ASP A 11 1.34 -13.05 -0.70
N ILE A 12 0.39 -12.78 -1.58
CA ILE A 12 0.54 -11.83 -2.69
C ILE A 12 -0.12 -10.50 -2.28
N ASP A 13 0.68 -9.46 -2.05
CA ASP A 13 0.17 -8.11 -1.78
C ASP A 13 0.00 -7.31 -3.09
N LEU A 14 -1.19 -6.75 -3.31
CA LEU A 14 -1.51 -5.95 -4.50
C LEU A 14 -2.12 -4.60 -4.13
N GLY A 15 -1.45 -3.51 -4.51
CA GLY A 15 -2.04 -2.17 -4.50
C GLY A 15 -2.75 -1.89 -5.83
N ILE A 16 -4.05 -1.58 -5.79
CA ILE A 16 -4.86 -1.26 -6.97
C ILE A 16 -5.38 0.17 -6.86
N LEU A 17 -5.15 0.97 -7.90
CA LEU A 17 -5.77 2.28 -8.06
C LEU A 17 -6.76 2.23 -9.22
N ALA A 18 -8.02 2.52 -8.96
CA ALA A 18 -9.07 2.66 -9.96
C ALA A 18 -9.62 4.11 -9.99
N GLN A 19 -10.51 4.42 -10.94
CA GLN A 19 -11.15 5.74 -11.05
C GLN A 19 -12.14 6.03 -9.91
N THR A 20 -12.63 4.98 -9.27
CA THR A 20 -13.53 5.00 -8.12
C THR A 20 -13.05 3.97 -7.09
N PRO A 21 -13.47 4.08 -5.81
CA PRO A 21 -13.17 3.04 -4.82
C PRO A 21 -13.65 1.67 -5.30
N LEU A 22 -12.87 0.63 -5.03
CA LEU A 22 -13.28 -0.75 -5.28
C LEU A 22 -14.43 -1.11 -4.33
N SER A 23 -15.50 -1.71 -4.87
CA SER A 23 -16.54 -2.28 -4.02
C SER A 23 -15.99 -3.49 -3.24
N ALA A 24 -16.54 -3.76 -2.06
CA ALA A 24 -16.13 -4.90 -1.24
C ALA A 24 -16.29 -6.23 -2.00
N ASP A 25 -17.41 -6.41 -2.72
CA ASP A 25 -17.70 -7.61 -3.50
C ASP A 25 -16.69 -7.80 -4.64
N PHE A 26 -16.38 -6.74 -5.37
CA PHE A 26 -15.41 -6.81 -6.47
C PHE A 26 -14.00 -7.08 -5.95
N LYS A 27 -13.62 -6.44 -4.83
CA LYS A 27 -12.35 -6.71 -4.16
C LYS A 27 -12.24 -8.18 -3.72
N LEU A 28 -13.30 -8.73 -3.12
CA LEU A 28 -13.36 -10.13 -2.72
C LEU A 28 -13.24 -11.08 -3.92
N GLN A 29 -13.97 -10.79 -4.99
CA GLN A 29 -13.91 -11.57 -6.23
C GLN A 29 -12.50 -11.57 -6.84
N LEU A 30 -11.80 -10.42 -6.82
CA LEU A 30 -10.42 -10.32 -7.29
C LEU A 30 -9.47 -11.16 -6.43
N MET A 31 -9.57 -11.06 -5.09
CA MET A 31 -8.74 -11.86 -4.18
C MET A 31 -8.92 -13.37 -4.43
N GLN A 32 -10.16 -13.82 -4.60
CA GLN A 32 -10.47 -15.22 -4.87
C GLN A 32 -9.96 -15.68 -6.25
N THR A 33 -10.22 -14.89 -7.30
CA THR A 33 -9.81 -15.23 -8.67
C THR A 33 -8.30 -15.35 -8.79
N ILE A 34 -7.57 -14.34 -8.29
CA ILE A 34 -6.10 -14.32 -8.33
C ILE A 34 -5.55 -15.43 -7.43
N GLY A 35 -6.11 -15.60 -6.23
CA GLY A 35 -5.62 -16.60 -5.28
C GLY A 35 -5.78 -18.03 -5.80
N ALA A 36 -6.87 -18.32 -6.49
CA ALA A 36 -7.10 -19.62 -7.14
C ALA A 36 -6.09 -19.89 -8.26
N GLU A 37 -5.77 -18.88 -9.09
CA GLU A 37 -4.81 -19.01 -10.18
C GLU A 37 -3.38 -19.27 -9.69
N PHE A 38 -2.95 -18.58 -8.63
CA PHE A 38 -1.58 -18.68 -8.12
C PHE A 38 -1.40 -19.69 -6.98
N GLY A 39 -2.50 -20.28 -6.47
CA GLY A 39 -2.48 -21.20 -5.34
C GLY A 39 -1.98 -20.56 -4.03
N ARG A 40 -2.17 -19.25 -3.86
CA ARG A 40 -1.66 -18.46 -2.72
C ARG A 40 -2.69 -17.46 -2.24
N PRO A 41 -2.72 -17.10 -0.94
CA PRO A 41 -3.55 -16.00 -0.48
C PRO A 41 -3.13 -14.67 -1.11
N VAL A 42 -4.11 -13.78 -1.29
CA VAL A 42 -3.93 -12.47 -1.91
C VAL A 42 -4.52 -11.42 -1.00
N ASP A 43 -3.74 -10.40 -0.66
CA ASP A 43 -4.25 -9.18 -0.04
C ASP A 43 -4.28 -8.05 -1.07
N ILE A 44 -5.43 -7.37 -1.13
CA ILE A 44 -5.62 -6.22 -2.02
C ILE A 44 -5.76 -4.96 -1.18
N VAL A 45 -5.05 -3.91 -1.56
CA VAL A 45 -5.21 -2.57 -1.01
C VAL A 45 -5.78 -1.66 -2.09
N ASP A 46 -6.95 -1.07 -1.83
CA ASP A 46 -7.49 -0.02 -2.68
C ASP A 46 -6.77 1.31 -2.41
N LEU A 47 -5.97 1.75 -3.37
CA LEU A 47 -5.16 2.95 -3.31
C LEU A 47 -5.97 4.23 -3.56
N TYR A 48 -7.27 4.16 -3.87
CA TYR A 48 -8.08 5.36 -4.16
C TYR A 48 -8.09 6.36 -3.00
N ARG A 49 -8.23 5.87 -1.75
CA ARG A 49 -8.33 6.70 -0.53
C ARG A 49 -7.43 6.24 0.61
N VAL A 50 -6.46 5.37 0.35
CA VAL A 50 -5.62 4.82 1.42
C VAL A 50 -4.73 5.92 2.04
N PRO A 51 -4.68 6.03 3.39
CA PRO A 51 -3.82 7.02 4.04
C PRO A 51 -2.34 6.62 4.00
N GLU A 52 -1.48 7.53 4.44
CA GLU A 52 -0.10 7.17 4.81
C GLU A 52 -0.07 6.38 6.12
N PRO A 53 0.86 5.44 6.29
CA PRO A 53 2.01 5.14 5.41
C PRO A 53 1.72 4.09 4.32
N ILE A 54 0.47 3.64 4.17
CA ILE A 54 0.14 2.50 3.29
C ILE A 54 0.39 2.82 1.82
N THR A 55 0.09 4.05 1.38
CA THR A 55 0.45 4.48 0.02
C THR A 55 1.96 4.38 -0.21
N GLY A 56 2.77 4.82 0.76
CA GLY A 56 4.24 4.65 0.70
C GLY A 56 4.71 3.21 0.64
N LEU A 57 4.01 2.26 1.26
CA LEU A 57 4.32 0.83 1.14
C LEU A 57 4.07 0.31 -0.29
N ALA A 58 3.00 0.75 -0.94
CA ALA A 58 2.73 0.39 -2.33
C ALA A 58 3.86 0.83 -3.28
N PHE A 59 4.48 2.00 -3.03
CA PHE A 59 5.63 2.49 -3.79
C PHE A 59 6.93 1.69 -3.59
N LYS A 60 7.03 0.87 -2.54
CA LYS A 60 8.14 -0.09 -2.39
C LYS A 60 7.96 -1.33 -3.26
N GLY A 61 6.78 -1.50 -3.86
CA GLY A 61 6.45 -2.58 -4.76
C GLY A 61 6.98 -2.37 -6.18
N VAL A 62 6.56 -3.26 -7.09
CA VAL A 62 6.84 -3.14 -8.53
C VAL A 62 5.53 -2.80 -9.24
N ARG A 63 5.56 -1.76 -10.08
CA ARG A 63 4.39 -1.40 -10.90
C ARG A 63 4.17 -2.46 -11.98
N LEU A 64 3.00 -3.10 -11.95
CA LEU A 64 2.62 -4.12 -12.93
C LEU A 64 1.90 -3.52 -14.14
N ILE A 65 0.93 -2.63 -13.90
CA ILE A 65 0.03 -2.06 -14.92
C ILE A 65 -0.21 -0.58 -14.61
N GLY A 66 -0.48 0.22 -15.63
CA GLY A 66 -0.92 1.62 -15.51
C GLY A 66 -0.04 2.61 -16.27
N ASP A 67 -0.57 3.80 -16.52
CA ASP A 67 0.13 4.86 -17.23
C ASP A 67 1.00 5.74 -16.29
N ASN A 68 1.88 6.53 -16.90
CA ASN A 68 2.80 7.40 -16.16
C ASN A 68 2.11 8.59 -15.50
N THR A 69 1.02 9.10 -16.08
CA THR A 69 0.29 10.25 -15.54
C THR A 69 -0.42 9.86 -14.24
N THR A 70 -1.15 8.74 -14.25
CA THR A 70 -1.80 8.19 -13.06
C THR A 70 -0.79 7.88 -11.95
N TYR A 71 0.34 7.29 -12.31
CA TYR A 71 1.43 7.03 -11.37
C TYR A 71 2.02 8.32 -10.77
N ALA A 72 2.31 9.32 -11.60
CA ALA A 72 2.84 10.60 -11.16
C ALA A 72 1.87 11.34 -10.22
N ASN A 73 0.56 11.27 -10.49
CA ASN A 73 -0.47 11.84 -9.62
C ASN A 73 -0.49 11.16 -8.25
N LEU A 74 -0.45 9.82 -8.21
CA LEU A 74 -0.39 9.07 -6.95
C LEU A 74 0.90 9.40 -6.17
N LEU A 75 2.03 9.50 -6.87
CA LEU A 75 3.33 9.83 -6.28
C LEU A 75 3.32 11.24 -5.70
N THR A 76 2.76 12.20 -6.42
CA THR A 76 2.63 13.59 -5.97
C THR A 76 1.81 13.66 -4.70
N ARG A 77 0.64 12.99 -4.67
CA ARG A 77 -0.20 12.90 -3.47
C ARG A 77 0.55 12.28 -2.29
N HIS A 78 1.29 11.21 -2.52
CA HIS A 78 2.13 10.57 -1.49
C HIS A 78 3.18 11.53 -0.92
N LEU A 79 3.93 12.21 -1.78
CA LEU A 79 4.97 13.15 -1.35
C LEU A 79 4.40 14.31 -0.53
N LEU A 80 3.27 14.87 -0.94
CA LEU A 80 2.57 15.91 -0.18
C LEU A 80 2.13 15.39 1.19
N ASN A 81 1.46 14.23 1.23
CA ASN A 81 1.02 13.63 2.48
C ASN A 81 2.20 13.32 3.41
N VAL A 82 3.29 12.75 2.89
CA VAL A 82 4.48 12.46 3.70
C VAL A 82 5.07 13.75 4.27
N ALA A 83 5.18 14.82 3.48
CA ALA A 83 5.69 16.10 3.95
C ALA A 83 4.84 16.68 5.11
N ASP A 84 3.51 16.54 5.02
CA ASP A 84 2.59 17.07 6.04
C ASP A 84 2.50 16.17 7.29
N PHE A 85 2.46 14.85 7.12
CA PHE A 85 2.19 13.90 8.21
C PHE A 85 3.44 13.37 8.91
N LEU A 86 4.55 13.18 8.20
CA LEU A 86 5.75 12.52 8.76
C LEU A 86 6.39 13.33 9.91
N PRO A 87 6.49 14.67 9.85
CA PRO A 87 7.01 15.45 10.97
C PRO A 87 6.20 15.26 12.26
N LEU A 88 4.86 15.23 12.13
CA LEU A 88 3.95 15.02 13.25
C LEU A 88 4.10 13.62 13.84
N HIS A 89 4.18 12.60 12.98
CA HIS A 89 4.38 11.22 13.40
C HIS A 89 5.71 11.02 14.14
N GLN A 90 6.81 11.57 13.61
CA GLN A 90 8.13 11.52 14.26
C GLN A 90 8.13 12.19 15.63
N ARG A 91 7.44 13.32 15.77
CA ARG A 91 7.27 14.00 17.05
C ARG A 91 6.54 13.12 18.06
N ILE A 92 5.40 12.54 17.68
CA ILE A 92 4.63 11.65 18.57
C ILE A 92 5.47 10.45 19.02
N LEU A 93 6.18 9.80 18.11
CA LEU A 93 7.05 8.66 18.44
C LEU A 93 8.19 9.08 19.38
N THR A 94 8.80 10.23 19.14
CA THR A 94 9.89 10.77 19.97
C THR A 94 9.39 11.09 21.38
N GLU A 95 8.26 11.78 21.50
CA GLU A 95 7.65 12.11 22.80
C GLU A 95 7.24 10.85 23.56
N ARG A 96 6.69 9.84 22.87
CA ARG A 96 6.39 8.53 23.48
C ARG A 96 7.66 7.86 23.98
N ARG A 97 8.70 7.73 23.14
CA ARG A 97 9.98 7.11 23.53
C ARG A 97 10.59 7.80 24.74
N ASN A 98 10.62 9.13 24.77
CA ASN A 98 11.20 9.90 25.87
C ASN A 98 10.45 9.71 27.20
N ARG A 99 9.14 9.43 27.16
CA ARG A 99 8.36 9.08 28.37
C ARG A 99 8.66 7.70 28.92
N TRP A 100 9.15 6.77 28.09
CA TRP A 100 9.45 5.38 28.49
C TRP A 100 10.90 5.18 28.93
N ILE A 101 11.84 6.02 28.48
CA ILE A 101 13.28 5.93 28.84
C ILE A 101 13.60 6.73 30.11
N LYS A 102 12.69 7.60 30.57
CA LYS A 102 12.73 8.19 31.91
C LYS A 102 12.11 7.25 32.93
#